data_AF-A0A7J9RN84-F1
#
_entry.id   AF-A0A7J9RN84-F1
#
_cell.length_a   1.000
_cell.length_b   1.000
_cell.length_c   1.000
_cell.angle_alpha   90.00
_cell.angle_beta   90.00
_cell.angle_gamma   90.00
#
_symmetry.space_group_name_H-M   'P 1'
#
loop_
_entity.id
_entity.type
_entity.pdbx_description
1 polymer ?
#
loop_
_entity_poly.entity_id
_entity_poly.type
_entity_poly.pdbx_seq_one_letter_code
_entity_poly.pdbx_strand_id
1 'polypeptide(L)'
;MREEKKEKKVSEIFLKTVNSFYKESATIFKECDEILDNYKKGKDITDDLNAFKLRRPSIFALIDGIFHKEVDLEDKLDRAGIEEEKREKMREFKNRFAGLSDEIDLFVLAELGIGI
;
A
#
# COMPACT_ATOMS: atom_id res chain seq x y z
N MET A 1 27.90 5.43 -25.56
CA MET A 1 27.83 5.01 -24.14
C MET A 1 27.86 6.26 -23.27
N ARG A 2 26.76 6.53 -22.58
CA ARG A 2 26.66 7.52 -21.49
C ARG A 2 25.87 6.84 -20.38
N GLU A 3 26.50 5.84 -19.79
CA GLU A 3 26.25 5.53 -18.38
C GLU A 3 26.96 6.63 -17.61
N GLU A 4 26.21 7.38 -16.81
CA GLU A 4 26.57 7.82 -15.46
C GLU A 4 25.52 8.82 -14.94
N LYS A 5 25.02 8.53 -13.73
CA LYS A 5 24.13 9.35 -12.88
C LYS A 5 22.64 9.37 -13.22
N LYS A 6 22.01 8.19 -13.27
CA LYS A 6 20.65 8.09 -12.70
C LYS A 6 20.80 7.89 -11.19
N GLU A 7 21.01 8.98 -10.45
CA GLU A 7 20.37 9.06 -9.13
C GLU A 7 18.92 8.61 -9.37
N LYS A 8 18.48 7.54 -8.70
CA LYS A 8 17.10 7.05 -8.80
C LYS A 8 16.20 8.14 -8.23
N LYS A 9 15.93 9.18 -9.01
CA LYS A 9 14.96 10.22 -8.71
C LYS A 9 13.67 9.47 -8.45
N VAL A 10 13.23 9.46 -7.20
CA VAL A 10 12.02 8.75 -6.82
C VAL A 10 10.90 9.30 -7.71
N SER A 11 10.14 8.40 -8.34
CA SER A 11 9.17 8.78 -9.36
C SER A 11 8.16 9.79 -8.79
N GLU A 12 7.83 10.83 -9.57
CA GLU A 12 6.81 11.82 -9.17
C GLU A 12 5.47 11.14 -8.85
N ILE A 13 5.17 10.01 -9.49
CA ILE A 13 3.99 9.19 -9.22
C ILE A 13 4.01 8.63 -7.79
N PHE A 14 5.18 8.16 -7.32
CA PHE A 14 5.32 7.66 -5.94
C PHE A 14 5.11 8.78 -4.93
N LEU A 15 5.75 9.94 -5.13
CA LEU A 15 5.57 11.10 -4.26
C LEU A 15 4.11 11.55 -4.21
N LYS A 16 3.43 11.59 -5.36
CA LYS A 16 2.00 11.92 -5.44
C LYS A 16 1.16 10.89 -4.69
N THR A 17 1.48 9.60 -4.81
CA THR A 17 0.77 8.51 -4.15
C THR A 17 0.90 8.60 -2.63
N VAL A 18 2.11 8.82 -2.12
CA VAL A 18 2.37 9.03 -0.67
C VAL A 18 1.60 10.25 -0.15
N ASN A 19 1.62 11.35 -0.90
CA ASN A 19 0.86 12.55 -0.53
C ASN A 19 -0.66 12.32 -0.56
N SER A 20 -1.18 11.61 -1.56
CA SER A 20 -2.60 11.24 -1.65
C SER A 20 -3.00 10.30 -0.51
N PHE A 21 -2.18 9.29 -0.21
CA PHE A 21 -2.40 8.39 0.93
C PHE A 21 -2.52 9.18 2.24
N TYR A 22 -1.62 10.14 2.47
CA TYR A 22 -1.66 10.97 3.65
C TYR A 22 -2.91 11.87 3.70
N LYS A 23 -3.20 12.60 2.61
CA LYS A 23 -4.35 13.52 2.53
C LYS A 23 -5.69 12.81 2.65
N GLU A 24 -5.81 11.64 2.05
CA GLU A 24 -7.05 10.85 2.02
C GLU A 24 -7.05 9.75 3.09
N SER A 25 -6.12 9.81 4.05
CA SER A 25 -5.92 8.77 5.05
C SER A 25 -7.20 8.42 5.82
N ALA A 26 -7.99 9.41 6.23
CA ALA A 26 -9.26 9.16 6.91
C ALA A 26 -10.24 8.32 6.07
N THR A 27 -10.33 8.59 4.76
CA THR A 27 -11.18 7.82 3.84
C THR A 27 -10.61 6.43 3.63
N ILE A 28 -9.31 6.32 3.36
CA ILE A 28 -8.62 5.04 3.15
C ILE A 28 -8.77 4.14 4.38
N PHE A 29 -8.57 4.69 5.58
CA PHE A 29 -8.71 3.95 6.83
C PHE A 29 -10.14 3.45 7.00
N LYS A 30 -11.14 4.31 6.76
CA LYS A 30 -12.54 3.90 6.86
C LYS A 30 -12.86 2.75 5.91
N GLU A 31 -12.44 2.85 4.64
CA GLU A 31 -12.65 1.78 3.66
C GLU A 31 -11.99 0.48 4.13
N CYS A 32 -10.73 0.53 4.59
CA CYS A 32 -10.03 -0.65 5.11
C CYS A 32 -10.60 -1.18 6.43
N ASP A 33 -11.20 -0.35 7.28
CA ASP A 33 -11.92 -0.78 8.48
C ASP A 33 -13.16 -1.59 8.12
N GLU A 34 -13.90 -1.17 7.08
CA GLU A 34 -15.07 -1.92 6.58
C GLU A 34 -14.65 -3.29 6.03
N ILE A 35 -13.54 -3.34 5.28
CA ILE A 35 -12.95 -4.60 4.79
C ILE A 35 -12.51 -5.50 5.96
N LEU A 36 -11.78 -4.94 6.92
CA LEU A 36 -11.32 -5.67 8.10
C LEU A 36 -12.48 -6.20 8.96
N ASP A 37 -13.55 -5.43 9.10
CA ASP A 37 -14.76 -5.87 9.81
C ASP A 37 -15.47 -7.03 9.09
N ASN A 38 -15.60 -6.95 7.77
CA ASN A 38 -16.10 -8.05 6.95
C ASN A 38 -15.25 -9.32 7.12
N TYR A 39 -13.92 -9.17 7.04
CA TYR A 39 -12.98 -10.27 7.23
C TYR A 39 -13.10 -10.92 8.61
N LYS A 40 -13.15 -10.11 9.67
CA LYS A 40 -13.32 -10.58 11.06
C LYS A 40 -14.65 -11.31 11.29
N LYS A 41 -15.67 -11.04 10.48
CA LYS A 41 -16.95 -11.76 10.49
C LYS A 41 -16.90 -13.07 9.69
N GLY A 42 -15.75 -13.44 9.15
CA GLY A 42 -15.55 -14.65 8.34
C GLY A 42 -16.12 -14.54 6.93
N LYS A 43 -16.33 -13.31 6.42
CA LYS A 43 -16.74 -13.11 5.04
C LYS A 43 -15.53 -13.15 4.11
N ASP A 44 -15.76 -13.62 2.89
CA ASP A 44 -14.81 -13.41 1.80
C ASP A 44 -14.73 -11.92 1.47
N ILE A 45 -13.50 -11.39 1.39
CA ILE A 45 -13.22 -9.97 1.11
C ILE A 45 -12.57 -9.76 -0.25
N THR A 46 -12.54 -10.78 -1.11
CA THR A 46 -11.86 -10.72 -2.41
C THR A 46 -12.46 -9.62 -3.30
N ASP A 47 -13.78 -9.54 -3.37
CA ASP A 47 -14.50 -8.49 -4.09
C ASP A 47 -14.29 -7.11 -3.47
N ASP A 48 -14.22 -7.02 -2.15
CA ASP A 48 -13.96 -5.76 -1.44
C ASP A 48 -12.54 -5.22 -1.74
N LEU A 49 -11.53 -6.09 -1.70
CA LEU A 49 -10.14 -5.78 -2.06
C LEU A 49 -10.03 -5.39 -3.53
N ASN A 50 -10.70 -6.12 -4.43
CA ASN A 50 -10.74 -5.80 -5.84
C ASN A 50 -11.40 -4.44 -6.11
N ALA A 51 -12.54 -4.17 -5.48
CA ALA A 51 -13.25 -2.89 -5.60
C ALA A 51 -12.42 -1.72 -5.05
N PHE A 52 -11.67 -1.93 -3.97
CA PHE A 52 -10.73 -0.94 -3.46
C PHE A 52 -9.57 -0.69 -4.45
N LYS A 53 -8.95 -1.76 -4.95
CA LYS A 53 -7.85 -1.68 -5.93
C LYS A 53 -8.27 -0.96 -7.20
N LEU A 54 -9.43 -1.30 -7.78
CA LEU A 54 -9.94 -0.68 -9.02
C LEU A 54 -10.14 0.83 -8.86
N ARG A 55 -10.60 1.28 -7.68
CA ARG A 55 -10.80 2.70 -7.38
C ARG A 55 -9.49 3.43 -7.07
N ARG A 56 -8.54 2.75 -6.42
CA ARG A 56 -7.30 3.37 -5.91
C ARG A 56 -6.05 2.50 -6.20
N PRO A 57 -5.69 2.25 -7.46
CA PRO A 57 -4.66 1.27 -7.80
C PRO A 57 -3.27 1.64 -7.26
N SER A 58 -2.88 2.92 -7.31
CA SER A 58 -1.59 3.37 -6.76
C SER A 58 -1.52 3.27 -5.24
N ILE A 59 -2.65 3.51 -4.56
CA ILE A 59 -2.74 3.39 -3.10
C ILE A 59 -2.69 1.93 -2.70
N PHE A 60 -3.37 1.06 -3.43
CA PHE A 60 -3.30 -0.39 -3.21
C PHE A 60 -1.86 -0.91 -3.37
N ALA A 61 -1.14 -0.48 -4.41
CA ALA A 61 0.27 -0.83 -4.59
C ALA A 61 1.17 -0.30 -3.45
N LEU A 62 0.86 0.86 -2.89
CA LEU A 62 1.54 1.39 -1.71
C LEU A 62 1.25 0.53 -0.47
N ILE A 63 0.00 0.11 -0.28
CA ILE A 63 -0.42 -0.77 0.83
C ILE A 63 0.27 -2.13 0.75
N ASP A 64 0.30 -2.75 -0.43
CA ASP A 64 1.10 -3.97 -0.67
C ASP A 64 2.57 -3.74 -0.32
N GLY A 65 3.12 -2.58 -0.69
CA GLY A 65 4.47 -2.19 -0.32
C GLY A 65 4.69 -2.06 1.19
N ILE A 66 3.70 -1.54 1.93
CA ILE A 66 3.73 -1.37 3.38
C ILE A 66 3.80 -2.73 4.10
N PHE A 67 3.10 -3.74 3.57
CA PHE A 67 3.04 -5.07 4.19
C PHE A 67 4.14 -6.02 3.72
N HIS A 68 4.42 -6.08 2.41
CA HIS A 68 5.24 -7.16 1.83
C HIS A 68 6.59 -6.69 1.28
N LYS A 69 6.79 -5.37 1.15
CA LYS A 69 8.04 -4.79 0.60
C LYS A 69 8.59 -3.68 1.48
N GLU A 70 8.42 -3.81 2.80
CA GLU A 70 8.77 -2.77 3.78
C GLU A 70 10.19 -2.23 3.60
N VAL A 71 11.19 -3.11 3.45
CA VAL A 71 12.60 -2.69 3.26
C VAL A 71 12.79 -1.84 2.00
N ASP A 72 12.16 -2.23 0.88
CA ASP A 72 12.23 -1.48 -0.38
C ASP A 72 11.42 -0.18 -0.31
N LEU A 73 10.29 -0.18 0.41
CA LEU A 73 9.49 1.00 0.67
C LEU A 73 10.27 2.00 1.55
N GLU A 74 10.89 1.57 2.63
CA GLU A 74 11.68 2.44 3.52
C GLU A 74 12.87 3.08 2.78
N ASP A 75 13.62 2.32 1.98
CA ASP A 75 14.68 2.87 1.12
C ASP A 75 14.14 3.92 0.13
N LYS A 76 12.95 3.69 -0.44
CA LYS A 76 12.30 4.68 -1.32
C LYS A 76 11.84 5.92 -0.58
N LEU A 77 11.27 5.78 0.62
CA LEU A 77 10.83 6.90 1.45
C LEU A 77 12.02 7.76 1.89
N ASP A 78 13.15 7.14 2.22
CA ASP A 78 14.40 7.80 2.57
C ASP A 78 14.95 8.63 1.41
N ARG A 79 15.13 7.99 0.25
CA ARG A 79 15.59 8.67 -0.97
C ARG A 79 14.65 9.79 -1.44
N ALA A 80 13.37 9.67 -1.15
CA ALA A 80 12.36 10.68 -1.46
C ALA A 80 12.33 11.85 -0.47
N GLY A 81 13.02 11.76 0.67
CA GLY A 81 12.94 12.75 1.73
C GLY A 81 11.52 12.89 2.30
N ILE A 82 10.76 11.79 2.39
CA ILE A 82 9.40 11.83 2.92
C ILE A 82 9.43 12.20 4.41
N GLU A 83 8.63 13.20 4.76
CA GLU A 83 8.44 13.71 6.12
C GLU A 83 7.97 12.62 7.09
N GLU A 84 8.47 12.66 8.33
CA GLU A 84 8.16 11.69 9.39
C GLU A 84 6.65 11.52 9.61
N GLU A 85 5.88 12.61 9.57
CA GLU A 85 4.42 12.59 9.75
C GLU A 85 3.70 11.64 8.76
N LYS A 86 4.14 11.62 7.50
CA LYS A 86 3.58 10.72 6.47
C LYS A 86 3.99 9.28 6.73
N ARG A 87 5.24 9.06 7.19
CA ARG A 87 5.74 7.73 7.56
C ARG A 87 5.01 7.18 8.79
N GLU A 88 4.76 8.02 9.80
CA GLU A 88 3.94 7.67 10.96
C GLU A 88 2.53 7.26 10.54
N LYS A 89 1.90 7.98 9.61
CA LYS A 89 0.58 7.59 9.10
C LYS A 89 0.60 6.23 8.38
N MET A 90 1.67 5.89 7.66
CA MET A 90 1.84 4.57 7.06
C MET A 90 2.07 3.48 8.11
N ARG A 91 2.86 3.76 9.16
CA ARG A 91 3.07 2.84 10.30
C ARG A 91 1.77 2.61 11.07
N GLU A 92 0.98 3.66 11.29
CA GLU A 92 -0.36 3.57 11.89
C GLU A 92 -1.25 2.64 11.05
N PHE A 93 -1.28 2.83 9.74
CA PHE A 93 -2.04 1.97 8.82
C PHE A 93 -1.58 0.51 8.91
N LYS A 94 -0.27 0.26 8.82
CA LYS A 94 0.31 -1.09 8.91
C LYS A 94 -0.13 -1.80 10.20
N ASN A 95 0.00 -1.14 11.34
CA ASN A 95 -0.34 -1.72 12.63
C ASN A 95 -1.85 -1.98 12.76
N ARG A 96 -2.68 -1.03 12.32
CA ARG A 96 -4.15 -1.14 12.42
C ARG A 96 -4.72 -2.24 11.54
N PHE A 97 -4.18 -2.40 10.33
CA PHE A 97 -4.68 -3.32 9.32
C PHE A 97 -3.77 -4.55 9.13
N ALA A 98 -2.89 -4.84 10.09
CA ALA A 98 -2.00 -6.02 10.04
C ALA A 98 -2.76 -7.33 9.80
N GLY A 99 -4.00 -7.43 10.31
CA GLY A 99 -4.86 -8.60 10.09
C GLY A 99 -5.35 -8.78 8.64
N LEU A 100 -5.14 -7.80 7.75
CA LEU A 100 -5.41 -7.94 6.31
C LEU A 100 -4.16 -8.31 5.50
N SER A 101 -2.98 -8.38 6.12
CA SER A 101 -1.71 -8.58 5.39
C SER A 101 -1.74 -9.85 4.55
N ASP A 102 -2.06 -11.00 5.17
CA ASP A 102 -2.10 -12.30 4.49
C ASP A 102 -3.13 -12.32 3.35
N GLU A 103 -4.31 -11.74 3.57
CA GLU A 103 -5.36 -11.67 2.53
C GLU A 103 -4.94 -10.79 1.35
N ILE A 104 -4.24 -9.69 1.61
CA ILE A 104 -3.69 -8.82 0.56
C ILE A 104 -2.61 -9.55 -0.23
N ASP A 105 -1.75 -10.33 0.44
CA ASP A 105 -0.71 -11.13 -0.23
C ASP A 105 -1.34 -12.19 -1.13
N LEU A 106 -2.29 -12.96 -0.60
CA LEU A 106 -3.04 -13.97 -1.35
C LEU A 106 -3.76 -13.36 -2.55
N PHE A 107 -4.38 -12.20 -2.37
CA PHE A 107 -5.04 -11.47 -3.45
C PHE A 107 -4.05 -11.10 -4.56
N VAL A 108 -2.89 -10.53 -4.22
CA VAL A 108 -1.86 -10.16 -5.21
C VAL A 108 -1.27 -11.40 -5.89
N LEU A 109 -1.04 -12.48 -5.17
CA LEU A 109 -0.55 -13.74 -5.73
C LEU A 109 -1.54 -14.39 -6.69
N ALA A 110 -2.84 -14.37 -6.37
CA ALA A 110 -3.90 -14.85 -7.24
C ALA A 110 -3.94 -14.05 -8.55
N GLU A 111 -3.77 -12.73 -8.49
CA GLU A 111 -3.74 -11.88 -9.69
C GLU A 111 -2.52 -12.12 -10.59
N LEU A 112 -1.39 -12.51 -10.02
CA LEU A 112 -0.19 -12.87 -10.77
C LEU A 112 -0.30 -14.26 -11.43
N GLY A 113 -1.40 -14.99 -11.19
CA GLY A 113 -1.55 -16.38 -11.61
C GLY A 113 -0.61 -17.33 -10.86
N ILE A 114 -0.12 -16.90 -9.68
CA ILE A 114 0.78 -17.67 -8.82
C ILE A 114 -0.02 -18.42 -7.73
N GLY A 115 -1.28 -18.06 -7.52
CA GLY A 115 -2.21 -18.77 -6.66
C GLY A 115 -2.90 -19.94 -7.37
N ILE A 116 -2.41 -21.16 -7.11
CA ILE A 116 -3.05 -22.50 -7.18
C ILE A 116 -3.96 -22.81 -8.37
#